data_AF-A0A2U3LK00-F1
#
_entry.id   AF-A0A2U3LK00-F1
#
_cell.length_a   1.000
_cell.length_b   1.000
_cell.length_c   1.000
_cell.angle_alpha   90.00
_cell.angle_beta   90.00
_cell.angle_gamma   90.00
#
_symmetry.space_group_name_H-M   'P 1'
#
loop_
_entity.id
_entity.type
_entity.pdbx_description
1 polymer ?
#
loop_
_entity_poly.entity_id
_entity_poly.type
_entity_poly.pdbx_seq_one_letter_code
_entity_poly.pdbx_strand_id
1 'polypeptide(L)' 'MADTLFGEPYLSVDAGHQGLILHSVYHRPNGWCAGAGESSMWGDYHAREVGLYLLRLVEGGPYLRFWGVES' A
#
# COMPACT_ATOMS: atom_id res chain seq x y z
N MET A 1 11.75 -0.55 7.33
CA MET A 1 11.28 -0.15 5.98
C MET A 1 9.75 -0.17 5.91
N ALA A 2 9.07 -1.27 6.29
CA ALA A 2 7.61 -1.30 6.39
C ALA A 2 7.04 -0.34 7.45
N ASP A 3 7.70 -0.20 8.61
CA ASP A 3 7.25 0.71 9.68
C ASP A 3 7.09 2.17 9.21
N THR A 4 7.95 2.64 8.31
CA THR A 4 7.88 4.00 7.76
C THR A 4 6.70 4.14 6.78
N LEU A 5 6.39 3.09 6.01
CA LEU A 5 5.27 3.09 5.06
C LEU A 5 3.92 3.06 5.79
N PHE A 6 3.83 2.28 6.87
CA PHE A 6 2.62 2.14 7.70
C PHE A 6 2.62 3.09 8.90
N GLY A 7 3.36 4.20 8.82
CA GLY A 7 3.39 5.25 9.82
C GLY A 7 3.16 6.62 9.19
N GLU A 8 2.83 7.61 10.02
CA GLU A 8 2.73 9.00 9.56
C GLU A 8 4.10 9.52 9.06
N PRO A 9 4.14 10.38 8.03
CA PRO A 9 3.00 10.97 7.31
C PRO A 9 2.52 10.14 6.11
N TYR A 10 3.04 8.93 5.89
CA TYR A 10 2.74 8.13 4.71
C TYR A 10 1.43 7.36 4.85
N LEU A 11 1.10 6.87 6.04
CA LEU A 11 -0.19 6.27 6.32
C LEU A 11 -1.24 7.36 6.53
N SER A 12 -2.33 7.28 5.77
CA SER A 12 -3.52 8.08 6.02
C SER A 12 -4.17 7.65 7.34
N VAL A 13 -4.32 8.60 8.27
CA VAL A 13 -5.06 8.42 9.53
C VAL A 13 -6.37 9.21 9.55
N ASP A 14 -6.65 9.97 8.49
CA ASP A 14 -7.91 10.70 8.34
C ASP A 14 -9.03 9.76 7.89
N ALA A 15 -10.07 9.63 8.72
CA ALA A 15 -11.24 8.81 8.42
C ALA A 15 -12.07 9.33 7.22
N GLY A 16 -11.90 10.60 6.83
CA GLY A 16 -12.50 11.18 5.62
C GLY A 16 -11.72 10.90 4.34
N HIS A 17 -10.47 10.46 4.44
CA HIS A 17 -9.62 10.17 3.29
C HIS A 17 -9.79 8.71 2.82
N GLN A 18 -9.97 8.50 1.52
CA GLN A 18 -10.28 7.18 0.97
C GLN A 18 -9.05 6.34 0.59
N GLY A 19 -7.88 6.98 0.49
CA GLY A 19 -6.60 6.33 0.22
C GLY A 19 -5.85 5.90 1.47
N LEU A 20 -5.02 4.87 1.34
CA LEU A 20 -4.20 4.33 2.44
C LEU A 20 -2.84 5.01 2.53
N ILE A 21 -2.12 5.10 1.41
CA ILE A 21 -0.75 5.65 1.35
C ILE A 21 -0.74 6.98 0.63
N LEU A 22 -0.32 8.01 1.37
CA LEU A 22 -0.20 9.38 0.91
C LEU A 22 1.12 9.63 0.17
N HIS A 23 1.28 10.83 -0.38
CA HIS A 23 2.47 11.28 -1.11
C HIS A 23 2.75 10.48 -2.39
N SER A 24 1.71 9.92 -3.00
CA SER A 24 1.83 9.21 -4.26
C SER A 24 2.18 10.17 -5.40
N VAL A 25 3.20 9.79 -6.18
CA VAL A 25 3.65 10.53 -7.37
C VAL A 25 3.33 9.68 -8.60
N TYR A 26 2.27 10.04 -9.32
CA TYR A 26 1.83 9.26 -10.49
C TYR A 26 2.69 9.54 -11.73
N HIS A 27 2.86 10.81 -12.13
CA HIS A 27 3.76 11.15 -13.25
C HIS A 27 4.31 12.58 -13.16
N ARG A 28 5.57 12.75 -12.72
CA ARG A 28 6.20 14.09 -12.60
C ARG A 28 6.42 14.81 -13.93
N PRO A 29 6.92 14.17 -15.00
CA PRO A 29 7.20 14.89 -16.24
C PRO A 29 5.96 15.54 -16.89
N ASN A 30 4.78 14.97 -16.67
CA ASN A 30 3.50 15.52 -17.16
C ASN A 30 2.74 16.28 -16.07
N GLY A 31 3.32 16.45 -14.87
CA GLY A 31 2.68 17.16 -13.76
C GLY A 31 1.43 16.48 -13.18
N TRP A 32 1.24 15.17 -13.39
CA TRP A 32 0.07 14.45 -12.88
C TRP A 32 0.30 14.01 -11.43
N CYS A 33 0.47 14.96 -10.54
CA CYS A 33 0.51 14.70 -9.10
C CYS A 33 -0.60 15.52 -8.47
N ALA A 34 -1.60 14.85 -7.90
CA ALA A 34 -2.74 15.53 -7.28
C ALA A 34 -2.34 16.27 -5.98
N GLY A 35 -1.18 15.96 -5.41
CA GLY A 35 -0.58 16.69 -4.29
C GLY A 35 0.17 15.75 -3.36
N ALA A 36 0.78 16.32 -2.32
CA ALA A 36 1.43 15.53 -1.28
C ALA A 36 0.39 14.74 -0.45
N GLY A 37 -0.82 15.26 -0.24
CA GLY A 37 -1.85 14.57 0.54
C GLY A 37 -2.64 13.49 -0.20
N GLU A 38 -2.27 13.16 -1.44
CA GLU A 38 -3.08 12.28 -2.29
C GLU A 38 -2.47 10.89 -2.41
N SER A 39 -3.35 9.88 -2.53
CA SER A 39 -2.96 8.49 -2.76
C SER A 39 -3.02 8.12 -4.24
N SER A 40 -2.63 6.89 -4.54
CA SER A 40 -2.86 6.27 -5.83
C SER A 40 -3.37 4.86 -5.62
N MET A 41 -4.28 4.41 -6.49
CA MET A 41 -4.83 3.05 -6.41
C MET A 41 -3.73 1.97 -6.40
N TRP A 42 -2.69 2.15 -7.21
CA TRP A 42 -1.57 1.21 -7.26
C TRP A 42 -0.72 1.23 -5.99
N GLY A 43 -0.51 2.39 -5.38
CA GLY A 43 0.18 2.51 -4.09
C GLY A 43 -0.58 1.81 -2.97
N ASP A 44 -1.90 2.05 -2.90
CA ASP A 44 -2.78 1.45 -1.90
C ASP A 44 -2.87 -0.07 -2.05
N TYR A 45 -2.96 -0.55 -3.30
CA TYR A 45 -2.94 -1.97 -3.62
C TYR A 45 -1.67 -2.66 -3.10
N HIS A 46 -0.49 -2.13 -3.42
CA HIS A 46 0.77 -2.74 -3.01
C HIS A 46 1.04 -2.60 -1.51
N ALA A 47 0.61 -1.52 -0.87
CA ALA A 47 0.69 -1.39 0.59
C ALA A 47 -0.14 -2.47 1.29
N ARG A 48 -1.35 -2.74 0.79
CA ARG A 48 -2.17 -3.84 1.27
C ARG A 48 -1.52 -5.20 1.04
N GLU A 49 -0.91 -5.45 -0.13
CA GLU A 49 -0.18 -6.71 -0.38
C GLU A 49 0.97 -6.92 0.60
N VAL A 50 1.76 -5.88 0.87
CA VAL A 50 2.87 -5.94 1.84
C VAL A 50 2.36 -6.21 3.25
N GLY A 51 1.33 -5.48 3.71
CA GLY A 51 0.76 -5.69 5.04
C GLY A 51 0.20 -7.11 5.20
N LEU A 52 -0.48 -7.61 4.17
CA LEU A 52 -1.03 -8.95 4.13
C LEU A 52 0.05 -10.04 4.10
N TYR A 53 1.16 -9.79 3.40
CA TYR A 53 2.31 -10.69 3.37
C TYR A 53 3.01 -10.74 4.72
N LEU A 54 3.25 -9.60 5.36
CA LEU A 54 3.84 -9.51 6.70
C LEU A 54 2.98 -10.23 7.74
N LEU A 55 1.66 -10.02 7.71
CA LEU A 55 0.73 -10.72 8.59
C LEU A 55 0.88 -12.24 8.46
N ARG A 56 0.88 -12.76 7.23
CA ARG A 56 1.07 -14.20 6.98
C ARG A 56 2.42 -14.70 7.45
N LEU A 57 3.51 -13.95 7.27
CA LEU A 57 4.82 -14.34 7.77
C LEU A 57 4.83 -14.46 9.30
N VAL A 58 4.22 -13.50 9.99
CA VAL A 58 4.10 -13.50 11.46
C VAL A 58 3.24 -14.67 11.95
N GLU A 59 2.17 -15.00 11.24
CA GLU A 59 1.26 -16.11 11.57
C GLU A 59 1.74 -17.48 11.07
N GLY A 60 2.86 -17.56 10.34
CA GLY A 60 3.35 -18.80 9.73
C GLY A 60 2.46 -19.34 8.60
N GLY A 61 1.64 -18.48 7.99
CA GLY A 61 0.74 -18.83 6.89
C GLY A 61 1.46 -19.03 5.55
N PRO A 62 0.81 -19.72 4.59
CA PRO A 62 1.39 -19.98 3.28
C PRO A 62 1.52 -18.68 2.47
N TYR A 63 2.53 -18.61 1.60
CA TYR A 63 2.69 -17.50 0.68
C TYR A 63 1.46 -17.34 -0.22
N LEU A 64 0.89 -16.14 -0.24
CA LEU A 64 -0.24 -15.81 -1.11
C LEU A 64 0.23 -15.78 -2.57
N ARG A 65 -0.38 -16.61 -3.41
CA ARG A 65 -0.11 -16.69 -4.84
C ARG A 65 -1.42 -16.65 -5.60
N PHE A 66 -1.41 -16.03 -6.78
CA PHE A 66 -2.57 -15.97 -7.65
C PHE A 66 -2.99 -17.37 -8.17
N TRP A 67 -2.02 -18.29 -8.29
CA TRP A 67 -2.24 -19.68 -8.69
C TRP A 67 -1.97 -20.64 -7.53
N GLY A 68 -2.80 -21.69 -7.45
CA GLY A 68 -2.65 -22.81 -6.52
C GLY A 68 -2.07 -24.06 -7.19
N VAL A 69 -1.58 -24.99 -6.39
CA VAL A 69 -1.32 -26.37 -6.84
C VAL A 69 -2.69 -27.06 -6.89
N GLU A 70 -3.08 -27.61 -8.04
CA GLU A 70 -4.29 -28.45 -8.12
C GLU A 70 -4.19 -29.58 -7.10
N SER A 71 -5.29 -29.85 -6.38
CA SER A 71 -5.42 -30.98 -5.45
C SER A 71 -5.71 -32.27 -6.20
#